data_AF-A4XGT5-F1
#
_entry.id   AF-A4XGT5-F1
#
_cell.length_a   1.000
_cell.length_b   1.000
_cell.length_c   1.000
_cell.angle_alpha   90.00
_cell.angle_beta   90.00
_cell.angle_gamma   90.00
#
_symmetry.space_group_name_H-M   'P 1'
#
loop_
_entity.id
_entity.type
_entity.pdbx_description
1 polymer ?
#
loop_
_entity_poly.entity_id
_entity_poly.type
_entity_poly.pdbx_seq_one_letter_code
_entity_poly.pdbx_strand_id
1 'polypeptide(L)'
;MNAFAMRFIGRDFVVVYSGILELAYKGSLDEVKFILAHELGHLKANHLKHRLIQFGLMLPFLGQACLRACEYTADRYGAYFSLNGALKGLILLAAGKELYRNVVLEEFLKQAEEERSFWISFAELLASHPHLTSRIQAIKDFVKTLKPSNSLSEVYNFESV
;
A
#
# COMPACT_ATOMS: atom_id res chain seq x y z
N MET A 1 12.37 -0.08 5.45
CA MET A 1 12.14 -0.94 4.26
C MET A 1 12.11 -2.38 4.75
N ASN A 2 10.99 -3.10 4.63
CA ASN A 2 10.69 -4.30 5.45
C ASN A 2 10.41 -5.60 4.64
N ALA A 3 10.15 -5.57 3.34
CA ALA A 3 10.21 -6.67 2.37
C ALA A 3 10.67 -6.09 1.03
N PHE A 4 11.31 -6.90 0.17
CA PHE A 4 11.56 -6.50 -1.22
C PHE A 4 11.46 -7.72 -2.13
N ALA A 5 10.53 -7.71 -3.08
CA ALA A 5 10.51 -8.69 -4.15
C ALA A 5 11.45 -8.25 -5.28
N MET A 6 12.45 -9.07 -5.61
CA MET A 6 13.36 -8.79 -6.73
C MET A 6 13.28 -9.92 -7.75
N ARG A 7 13.23 -9.55 -9.03
CA ARG A 7 13.40 -10.52 -10.10
C ARG A 7 14.82 -10.47 -10.64
N PHE A 8 15.55 -11.58 -10.50
CA PHE A 8 16.93 -11.71 -10.98
C PHE A 8 17.02 -12.87 -11.98
N ILE A 9 17.57 -12.60 -13.19
CA ILE A 9 17.86 -13.59 -14.24
C ILE A 9 16.68 -14.54 -14.54
N GLY A 10 15.52 -13.97 -14.88
CA GLY A 10 14.37 -14.77 -15.36
C GLY A 10 13.65 -15.61 -14.30
N ARG A 11 14.03 -15.50 -13.00
CA ARG A 11 13.37 -16.17 -11.88
C ARG A 11 12.89 -15.13 -10.86
N ASP A 12 11.68 -15.34 -10.35
CA ASP A 12 11.05 -14.48 -9.34
C ASP A 12 11.58 -14.85 -7.95
N PHE A 13 12.22 -13.90 -7.24
CA PHE A 13 12.66 -14.08 -5.87
C PHE A 13 11.88 -13.12 -4.96
N VAL A 14 11.43 -13.63 -3.81
CA VAL A 14 10.86 -12.81 -2.75
C VAL A 14 11.85 -12.82 -1.58
N VAL A 15 12.42 -11.67 -1.27
CA VAL A 15 13.30 -11.52 -0.11
C VAL A 15 12.47 -10.97 1.04
N VAL A 16 12.26 -11.81 2.05
CA VAL A 16 11.55 -11.43 3.27
C VAL A 16 12.59 -11.02 4.31
N TYR A 17 12.59 -9.76 4.74
CA TYR A 17 13.50 -9.33 5.80
C TYR A 17 13.06 -9.89 7.15
N SER A 18 14.04 -10.15 8.02
CA SER A 18 13.83 -10.67 9.38
C SER A 18 12.82 -9.85 10.20
N GLY A 19 12.75 -8.53 9.97
CA GLY A 19 11.79 -7.65 10.64
C GLY A 19 10.32 -7.96 10.33
N ILE A 20 10.00 -8.45 9.14
CA ILE A 20 8.63 -8.90 8.82
C ILE A 20 8.32 -10.23 9.48
N LEU A 21 9.30 -11.13 9.51
CA LEU A 21 9.14 -12.41 10.18
C LEU A 21 8.91 -12.20 11.68
N GLU A 22 9.66 -11.30 12.30
CA GLU A 22 9.47 -10.88 13.69
C GLU A 22 8.05 -10.33 13.94
N LEU A 23 7.51 -9.53 13.04
CA LEU A 23 6.13 -9.02 13.14
C LEU A 23 5.09 -10.13 13.03
N ALA A 24 5.30 -11.11 12.15
CA ALA A 24 4.44 -12.29 12.07
C ALA A 24 4.44 -13.08 13.38
N TYR A 25 5.61 -13.24 14.02
CA TYR A 25 5.74 -13.87 15.33
C TYR A 25 5.07 -13.06 16.46
N LYS A 26 5.08 -11.73 16.37
CA LYS A 26 4.44 -10.82 17.33
C LYS A 26 2.93 -10.64 17.13
N GLY A 27 2.30 -11.50 16.31
CA GLY A 27 0.84 -11.53 16.11
C GLY A 27 0.30 -10.63 14.99
N SER A 28 1.16 -9.95 14.22
CA SER A 28 0.74 -9.09 13.09
C SER A 28 0.71 -9.86 11.76
N LEU A 29 0.11 -11.06 11.76
CA LEU A 29 0.12 -11.95 10.61
C LEU A 29 -0.65 -11.37 9.42
N ASP A 30 -1.75 -10.67 9.65
CA ASP A 30 -2.57 -10.12 8.58
C ASP A 30 -1.89 -8.93 7.89
N GLU A 31 -1.18 -8.09 8.64
CA GLU A 31 -0.35 -7.02 8.07
C GLU A 31 0.81 -7.59 7.25
N VAL A 32 1.42 -8.67 7.72
CA VAL A 32 2.49 -9.36 6.98
C VAL A 32 1.95 -10.01 5.71
N LYS A 33 0.76 -10.65 5.76
CA LYS A 33 0.08 -11.16 4.56
C LYS A 33 -0.17 -10.06 3.54
N PHE A 34 -0.64 -8.88 4.00
CA PHE A 34 -0.85 -7.73 3.12
C PHE A 34 0.44 -7.35 2.39
N ILE A 35 1.55 -7.21 3.11
CA ILE A 35 2.84 -6.82 2.52
C ILE A 35 3.31 -7.86 1.52
N LEU A 36 3.27 -9.14 1.87
CA LEU A 36 3.70 -10.20 0.97
C LEU A 36 2.85 -10.22 -0.31
N ALA A 37 1.52 -10.09 -0.18
CA ALA A 37 0.62 -10.04 -1.32
C ALA A 37 0.82 -8.78 -2.18
N HIS A 38 1.13 -7.64 -1.57
CA HIS A 38 1.47 -6.40 -2.26
C HIS A 38 2.73 -6.58 -3.14
N GLU A 39 3.81 -7.09 -2.56
CA GLU A 39 5.08 -7.37 -3.26
C GLU A 39 4.92 -8.43 -4.37
N LEU A 40 4.16 -9.50 -4.09
CA LEU A 40 3.81 -10.50 -5.10
C LEU A 40 2.92 -9.90 -6.21
N GLY A 41 2.09 -8.93 -5.88
CA GLY A 41 1.29 -8.15 -6.83
C GLY A 41 2.17 -7.41 -7.83
N HIS A 42 3.27 -6.79 -7.38
CA HIS A 42 4.25 -6.16 -8.26
C HIS A 42 4.88 -7.16 -9.23
N LEU A 43 5.25 -8.36 -8.75
CA LEU A 43 5.79 -9.42 -9.60
C LEU A 43 4.76 -9.91 -10.62
N LYS A 44 3.53 -10.19 -10.17
CA LYS A 44 2.46 -10.73 -11.00
C LYS A 44 2.01 -9.75 -12.08
N ALA A 45 1.87 -8.48 -11.72
CA ALA A 45 1.43 -7.44 -12.65
C ALA A 45 2.52 -7.06 -13.66
N ASN A 46 3.78 -7.48 -13.44
CA ASN A 46 4.90 -7.40 -14.40
C ASN A 46 5.11 -5.98 -14.96
N HIS A 47 4.77 -4.95 -14.17
CA HIS A 47 4.77 -3.54 -14.58
C HIS A 47 6.15 -3.07 -15.07
N LEU A 48 7.24 -3.64 -14.56
CA LEU A 48 8.61 -3.38 -15.03
C LEU A 48 8.86 -3.73 -16.50
N LYS A 49 8.02 -4.56 -17.13
CA LYS A 49 8.12 -4.91 -18.57
C LYS A 49 7.15 -4.13 -19.46
N HIS A 50 6.24 -3.33 -18.89
CA HIS A 50 5.31 -2.58 -19.73
C HIS A 50 6.05 -1.43 -20.40
N ARG A 51 6.30 -1.58 -21.71
CA ARG A 51 6.85 -0.54 -22.61
C ARG A 51 6.17 0.82 -22.41
N LEU A 52 4.90 0.83 -22.04
CA LEU A 52 4.11 2.01 -21.70
C LEU A 52 4.65 2.80 -20.50
N ILE A 53 5.19 2.15 -19.46
CA ILE A 53 5.86 2.84 -18.35
C ILE A 53 7.18 3.46 -18.83
N GLN A 54 7.93 2.75 -19.68
CA GLN A 54 9.19 3.28 -20.24
C GLN A 54 8.95 4.48 -21.16
N PHE A 55 7.91 4.43 -22.00
CA PHE A 55 7.49 5.58 -22.82
C PHE A 55 6.88 6.71 -21.98
N GLY A 56 6.10 6.37 -20.95
CA GLY A 56 5.53 7.33 -20.01
C GLY A 56 6.60 8.07 -19.21
N LEU A 57 7.71 7.41 -18.85
CA LEU A 57 8.86 8.02 -18.18
C LEU A 57 9.60 9.05 -19.05
N MET A 58 9.46 9.01 -20.38
CA MET A 58 10.00 10.04 -21.27
C MET A 58 9.15 11.32 -21.27
N LEU A 59 7.88 11.23 -20.85
CA LEU A 59 6.99 12.38 -20.73
C LEU A 59 6.92 12.83 -19.26
N PRO A 60 7.10 14.14 -18.98
CA PRO A 60 6.91 14.63 -17.63
C PRO A 60 5.48 14.31 -17.16
N PHE A 61 5.32 14.02 -15.86
CA PHE A 61 4.05 13.65 -15.19
C PHE A 61 3.49 12.25 -15.52
N LEU A 62 3.54 11.77 -16.78
CA LEU A 62 2.99 10.45 -17.14
C LEU A 62 3.76 9.30 -16.50
N GLY A 63 5.09 9.38 -16.45
CA GLY A 63 5.92 8.35 -15.81
C GLY A 63 5.55 8.17 -14.34
N GLN A 64 5.36 9.27 -13.61
CA GLN A 64 4.96 9.23 -12.21
C GLN A 64 3.52 8.72 -12.04
N ALA A 65 2.60 9.11 -12.92
CA ALA A 65 1.24 8.57 -12.90
C ALA A 65 1.21 7.05 -13.10
N CYS A 66 2.03 6.51 -14.00
CA CYS A 66 2.13 5.07 -14.20
C CYS A 66 2.74 4.36 -12.98
N LEU A 67 3.75 4.93 -12.33
CA LEU A 67 4.30 4.38 -11.07
C LEU A 67 3.23 4.38 -9.97
N ARG A 68 2.44 5.45 -9.83
CA ARG A 68 1.31 5.49 -8.89
C ARG A 68 0.26 4.42 -9.19
N ALA A 69 -0.08 4.19 -10.47
CA ALA A 69 -1.00 3.13 -10.87
C ALA A 69 -0.48 1.72 -10.53
N CYS A 70 0.85 1.54 -10.53
CA CYS A 70 1.47 0.29 -10.08
C CYS A 70 1.20 0.04 -8.60
N GLU A 71 1.41 1.04 -7.76
CA GLU A 71 1.15 0.97 -6.32
C GLU A 71 -0.33 0.64 -6.04
N TYR A 72 -1.27 1.32 -6.70
CA TYR A 72 -2.71 1.01 -6.53
C TYR A 72 -3.08 -0.42 -6.92
N THR A 73 -2.40 -0.98 -7.94
CA THR A 73 -2.64 -2.37 -8.35
C THR A 73 -2.10 -3.33 -7.30
N ALA A 74 -0.88 -3.09 -6.79
CA ALA A 74 -0.28 -3.88 -5.73
C ALA A 74 -1.07 -3.79 -4.42
N ASP A 75 -1.59 -2.61 -4.07
CA ASP A 75 -2.49 -2.40 -2.93
C ASP A 75 -3.75 -3.25 -3.01
N ARG A 76 -4.35 -3.38 -4.21
CA ARG A 76 -5.51 -4.25 -4.43
C ARG A 76 -5.16 -5.72 -4.21
N TYR A 77 -3.99 -6.18 -4.67
CA TYR A 77 -3.52 -7.54 -4.36
C TYR A 77 -3.36 -7.72 -2.86
N GLY A 78 -2.70 -6.78 -2.18
CA GLY A 78 -2.55 -6.77 -0.73
C GLY A 78 -3.90 -6.89 -0.01
N ALA A 79 -4.85 -6.01 -0.35
CA ALA A 79 -6.17 -5.97 0.27
C ALA A 79 -7.01 -7.21 -0.03
N TYR A 80 -6.93 -7.75 -1.26
CA TYR A 80 -7.65 -8.96 -1.65
C TYR A 80 -7.23 -10.17 -0.82
N PHE A 81 -5.93 -10.34 -0.57
CA PHE A 81 -5.40 -11.48 0.21
C PHE A 81 -5.38 -11.23 1.72
N SER A 82 -5.48 -9.98 2.17
CA SER A 82 -5.55 -9.63 3.58
C SER A 82 -6.47 -8.43 3.81
N LEU A 83 -7.77 -8.69 3.92
CA LEU A 83 -8.78 -7.65 4.17
C LEU A 83 -8.56 -6.97 5.53
N ASN A 84 -8.36 -7.77 6.59
CA ASN A 84 -8.17 -7.28 7.95
C ASN A 84 -6.84 -6.54 8.14
N GLY A 85 -5.80 -6.97 7.41
CA GLY A 85 -4.48 -6.35 7.45
C GLY A 85 -4.29 -5.23 6.43
N ALA A 86 -5.30 -4.87 5.64
CA ALA A 86 -5.12 -3.99 4.49
C ALA A 86 -4.62 -2.59 4.87
N LEU A 87 -5.30 -1.94 5.80
CA LEU A 87 -4.95 -0.58 6.22
C LEU A 87 -3.71 -0.58 7.12
N LYS A 88 -3.66 -1.45 8.13
CA LYS A 88 -2.51 -1.56 9.03
C LYS A 88 -1.23 -1.99 8.29
N GLY A 89 -1.35 -2.87 7.30
CA GLY A 89 -0.25 -3.29 6.43
C GLY A 89 0.27 -2.16 5.54
N LEU A 90 -0.62 -1.34 4.98
CA LEU A 90 -0.22 -0.16 4.21
C LEU A 90 0.48 0.89 5.10
N ILE A 91 -0.04 1.14 6.31
CA ILE A 91 0.61 2.02 7.29
C ILE A 91 1.96 1.44 7.71
N LEU A 92 2.07 0.13 7.90
CA LEU A 92 3.33 -0.55 8.20
C LEU A 92 4.37 -0.38 7.09
N LEU A 93 3.97 -0.38 5.83
CA LEU A 93 4.87 -0.06 4.70
C LEU A 93 5.36 1.40 4.76
N ALA A 94 4.47 2.34 5.10
CA ALA A 94 4.79 3.76 5.08
C ALA A 94 5.54 4.25 6.32
N ALA A 95 5.06 3.89 7.52
CA ALA A 95 5.60 4.34 8.81
C ALA A 95 6.68 3.41 9.37
N GLY A 96 6.76 2.16 8.89
CA GLY A 96 7.70 1.16 9.39
C GLY A 96 7.25 0.46 10.67
N LYS A 97 8.02 -0.56 11.07
CA LYS A 97 7.62 -1.54 12.10
C LYS A 97 7.51 -1.00 13.52
N GLU A 98 8.19 0.10 13.82
CA GLU A 98 8.17 0.71 15.16
C GLU A 98 6.99 1.67 15.33
N LEU A 99 6.65 2.42 14.28
CA LEU A 99 5.69 3.52 14.37
C LEU A 99 4.28 3.13 13.97
N TYR A 100 4.09 2.09 13.15
CA TYR A 100 2.76 1.76 12.60
C TYR A 100 1.70 1.47 13.68
N ARG A 101 2.10 0.99 14.87
CA ARG A 101 1.19 0.74 16.00
C ARG A 101 0.70 2.02 16.68
N ASN A 102 1.46 3.10 16.56
CA ASN A 102 1.17 4.39 17.18
C ASN A 102 0.41 5.33 16.22
N VAL A 103 0.16 4.91 14.98
CA VAL A 103 -0.57 5.72 14.00
C VAL A 103 -2.06 5.54 14.22
N VAL A 104 -2.72 6.59 14.70
CA VAL A 104 -4.19 6.68 14.72
C VAL A 104 -4.65 7.09 13.32
N LEU A 105 -5.22 6.14 12.59
CA LEU A 105 -5.56 6.33 11.17
C LEU A 105 -6.60 7.45 10.96
N GLU A 106 -7.54 7.60 11.87
CA GLU A 106 -8.60 8.60 11.77
C GLU A 106 -8.03 10.02 11.92
N GLU A 107 -7.17 10.23 12.91
CA GLU A 107 -6.45 11.50 13.10
C GLU A 107 -5.53 11.80 11.92
N PHE A 108 -4.84 10.79 11.40
CA PHE A 108 -3.98 10.94 10.22
C PHE A 108 -4.77 11.39 8.98
N LEU A 109 -5.94 10.80 8.74
CA LEU A 109 -6.81 11.20 7.62
C LEU A 109 -7.39 12.59 7.82
N LYS A 110 -7.82 12.92 9.04
CA LYS A 110 -8.35 14.25 9.37
C LYS A 110 -7.31 15.34 9.19
N GLN A 111 -6.08 15.12 9.67
CA GLN A 111 -4.98 16.06 9.48
C GLN A 111 -4.68 16.27 7.98
N ALA A 112 -4.70 15.20 7.19
CA ALA A 112 -4.48 15.31 5.75
C ALA A 112 -5.56 16.10 5.01
N GLU A 113 -6.81 16.06 5.50
CA GLU A 113 -7.89 16.89 4.96
C GLU A 113 -7.76 18.36 5.37
N GLU A 114 -7.39 18.62 6.63
CA GLU A 114 -7.21 19.98 7.17
C GLU A 114 -6.00 20.70 6.55
N GLU A 115 -4.91 19.99 6.25
CA GLU A 115 -3.71 20.56 5.64
C GLU A 115 -3.82 20.74 4.12
N ARG A 116 -4.94 20.36 3.50
CA ARG A 116 -5.06 20.31 2.03
C ARG A 116 -5.07 21.70 1.38
N SER A 117 -3.88 22.21 1.04
CA SER A 117 -3.70 23.46 0.28
C SER A 117 -3.42 23.21 -1.20
N PHE A 118 -3.69 24.21 -2.06
CA PHE A 118 -3.41 24.18 -3.50
C PHE A 118 -1.97 23.73 -3.83
N TRP A 119 -0.99 24.20 -3.05
CA TRP A 119 0.42 23.84 -3.21
C TRP A 119 0.73 22.38 -2.84
N ILE A 120 -0.03 21.81 -1.91
CA ILE A 120 0.09 20.39 -1.53
C ILE A 120 -0.51 19.51 -2.64
N SER A 121 -1.65 19.88 -3.22
CA SER A 121 -2.19 19.20 -4.41
C SER A 121 -1.30 19.33 -5.66
N PHE A 122 -0.56 20.43 -5.81
CA PHE A 122 0.42 20.59 -6.90
C PHE A 122 1.68 19.73 -6.65
N ALA A 123 2.16 19.67 -5.40
CA ALA A 123 3.23 18.77 -5.00
C ALA A 123 2.83 17.28 -5.15
N GLU A 124 1.57 16.93 -4.87
CA GLU A 124 0.98 15.59 -5.11
C GLU A 124 1.08 15.18 -6.58
N LEU A 125 0.82 16.10 -7.51
CA LEU A 125 0.89 15.83 -8.95
C LEU A 125 2.32 15.48 -9.38
N LEU A 126 3.30 16.14 -8.76
CA LEU A 126 4.73 16.01 -9.00
C LEU A 126 5.39 14.85 -8.22
N ALA A 127 4.75 14.32 -7.18
CA ALA A 127 5.31 13.28 -6.33
C ALA A 127 5.38 11.91 -7.03
N SER A 128 6.51 11.24 -6.83
CA SER A 128 6.79 9.91 -7.43
C SER A 128 6.03 8.76 -6.76
N HIS A 129 5.59 8.96 -5.51
CA HIS A 129 4.76 8.02 -4.78
C HIS A 129 3.38 8.63 -4.51
N PRO A 130 2.29 7.85 -4.65
CA PRO A 130 0.97 8.35 -4.31
C PRO A 130 0.88 8.60 -2.81
N HIS A 131 0.21 9.68 -2.43
CA HIS A 131 0.02 10.02 -1.02
C HIS A 131 -0.68 8.88 -0.31
N LEU A 132 -0.19 8.56 0.89
CA LEU A 132 -0.69 7.47 1.73
C LEU A 132 -2.21 7.56 1.92
N THR A 133 -2.74 8.78 2.07
CA THR A 133 -4.17 9.09 2.22
C THR A 133 -5.00 8.65 1.01
N SER A 134 -4.51 8.90 -0.21
CA SER A 134 -5.18 8.48 -1.45
C SER A 134 -5.18 6.96 -1.60
N ARG A 135 -4.07 6.30 -1.21
CA ARG A 135 -3.97 4.83 -1.19
C ARG A 135 -4.90 4.21 -0.16
N ILE A 136 -4.97 4.79 1.05
CA ILE A 136 -5.90 4.38 2.10
C ILE A 136 -7.34 4.46 1.59
N GLN A 137 -7.72 5.57 0.97
CA GLN A 137 -9.08 5.74 0.42
C GLN A 137 -9.37 4.72 -0.68
N ALA A 138 -8.44 4.52 -1.62
CA ALA A 138 -8.59 3.52 -2.69
C ALA A 138 -8.72 2.09 -2.15
N ILE A 139 -7.97 1.73 -1.09
CA ILE A 139 -8.12 0.44 -0.40
C ILE A 139 -9.49 0.35 0.26
N LYS A 140 -9.92 1.37 1.01
CA LYS A 140 -11.24 1.38 1.67
C LYS A 140 -12.36 1.15 0.65
N ASP A 141 -12.30 1.83 -0.49
CA ASP A 141 -13.32 1.70 -1.54
C ASP A 141 -13.25 0.33 -2.23
N PHE A 142 -12.06 -0.23 -2.45
CA PHE A 142 -11.89 -1.58 -2.98
C PHE A 142 -12.38 -2.66 -1.99
N VAL A 143 -12.12 -2.52 -0.70
CA VAL A 143 -12.62 -3.46 0.32
C VAL A 143 -14.14 -3.45 0.37
N LYS A 144 -14.78 -2.27 0.23
CA LYS A 144 -16.25 -2.16 0.15
C LYS A 144 -16.84 -2.92 -1.04
N THR A 145 -16.16 -2.96 -2.19
CA THR A 145 -16.65 -3.73 -3.35
C THR A 145 -16.52 -5.24 -3.13
N LEU A 146 -15.51 -5.69 -2.38
CA LEU A 146 -15.32 -7.11 -2.03
C LEU A 146 -16.27 -7.59 -0.93
N LYS A 147 -16.63 -6.74 0.03
CA LYS A 147 -17.59 -7.04 1.10
C LYS A 147 -18.61 -5.89 1.25
N PRO A 148 -19.75 -5.96 0.57
CA PRO A 148 -20.77 -4.90 0.62
C PRO A 148 -21.69 -4.93 1.87
N SER A 149 -21.53 -5.88 2.81
CA SER A 149 -22.38 -6.00 4.00
C SER A 149 -21.80 -5.32 5.26
N ASN A 150 -22.68 -5.00 6.23
CA ASN A 150 -22.46 -4.29 7.50
C ASN A 150 -21.36 -4.84 8.44
N SER A 151 -20.51 -5.78 8.02
CA SER A 151 -19.36 -6.30 8.79
C SER A 151 -18.13 -5.40 8.75
N LEU A 152 -18.19 -4.24 8.08
CA LEU A 152 -17.08 -3.29 8.00
C LEU A 152 -16.75 -2.69 9.38
N SER A 153 -17.69 -2.66 10.31
CA SER A 153 -17.45 -2.25 11.70
C SER A 153 -16.53 -3.22 12.46
N GLU A 154 -16.46 -4.51 12.13
CA GLU A 154 -15.51 -5.44 12.76
C GLU A 154 -14.11 -5.39 12.14
N VAL A 155 -14.03 -5.18 10.82
CA VAL A 155 -12.74 -5.06 10.09
C VAL A 155 -12.07 -3.72 10.39
N TYR A 156 -12.85 -2.70 10.73
CA TYR A 156 -12.38 -1.35 11.08
C TYR A 156 -12.67 -0.94 12.53
N ASN A 157 -13.12 -1.84 13.43
CA ASN A 157 -13.18 -1.53 14.86
C ASN A 157 -11.77 -1.59 15.43
N PHE A 158 -11.18 -0.41 15.60
CA PHE A 158 -9.87 -0.25 16.23
C PHE A 158 -9.93 -0.28 17.77
N GLU A 159 -11.09 -0.54 18.39
CA GLU A 159 -11.25 -0.54 19.86
C GLU A 159 -11.03 -1.90 20.55
N SER A 160 -10.57 -2.95 19.86
CA SER A 160 -10.47 -4.31 20.46
C SER A 160 -9.09 -4.98 20.40
N VAL A 161 -8.02 -4.22 20.62
CA VAL A 161 -6.73 -4.75 21.12
C VAL A 161 -6.14 -3.79 22.14
#